data_AF-A0A967N1M5-F1
#
_entry.id   AF-A0A967N1M5-F1
#
_cell.length_a   1.000
_cell.length_b   1.000
_cell.length_c   1.000
_cell.angle_alpha   90.00
_cell.angle_beta   90.00
_cell.angle_gamma   90.00
#
_symmetry.space_group_name_H-M   'P 1'
#
loop_
_entity.id
_entity.type
_entity.pdbx_description
1 polymer ?
#
loop_
_entity_poly.entity_id
_entity_poly.type
_entity_poly.pdbx_seq_one_letter_code
_entity_poly.pdbx_strand_id
1 'polypeptide(L)' 'MDPVLREMCLEVLRGNVNSDKFAGLMIESGIDPKGVEWDMAARLLEKGDEMRLKLQKFGQSVH' A
#
# COMPACT_ATOMS: atom_id res chain seq x y z
N MET A 1 -7.19 -7.01 -15.27
CA MET A 1 -6.36 -7.04 -14.06
C MET A 1 -6.28 -8.49 -13.62
N ASP A 2 -5.09 -8.96 -13.27
CA ASP A 2 -4.91 -10.30 -12.71
C ASP A 2 -5.81 -10.50 -11.47
N PRO A 3 -6.55 -11.61 -11.35
CA PRO A 3 -7.49 -11.82 -10.23
C PRO A 3 -6.81 -11.81 -8.86
N VAL A 4 -5.59 -12.33 -8.75
CA VAL A 4 -4.81 -12.38 -7.50
C VAL A 4 -4.41 -10.97 -7.10
N LEU A 5 -3.87 -10.19 -8.04
CA LEU A 5 -3.54 -8.79 -7.82
C LEU A 5 -4.77 -7.96 -7.44
N ARG A 6 -5.91 -8.21 -8.10
CA ARG A 6 -7.17 -7.53 -7.77
C ARG A 6 -7.60 -7.83 -6.33
N GLU A 7 -7.60 -9.10 -5.93
CA GLU A 7 -8.00 -9.50 -4.57
C GLU A 7 -7.01 -8.98 -3.53
N MET A 8 -5.72 -8.96 -3.85
CA MET A 8 -4.68 -8.40 -3.01
C MET A 8 -4.90 -6.89 -2.78
N CYS A 9 -5.21 -6.12 -3.84
CA CYS A 9 -5.59 -4.72 -3.72
C CYS A 9 -6.83 -4.52 -2.83
N LEU A 10 -7.83 -5.41 -2.90
CA LEU A 10 -9.01 -5.32 -2.05
C LEU A 10 -8.67 -5.56 -0.57
N GLU A 11 -7.79 -6.51 -0.25
CA GLU A 11 -7.32 -6.73 1.12
C GLU A 11 -6.54 -5.52 1.65
N VAL A 12 -5.72 -4.86 0.82
CA VAL A 12 -5.06 -3.59 1.17
C VAL A 12 -6.09 -2.51 1.52
N LEU A 13 -7.10 -2.30 0.65
CA LEU A 13 -8.14 -1.30 0.86
C LEU A 13 -8.98 -1.57 2.13
N ARG A 14 -9.09 -2.84 2.55
CA ARG A 14 -9.76 -3.26 3.78
C ARG A 14 -8.87 -3.16 5.02
N GLY A 15 -7.57 -2.88 4.88
CA GLY A 15 -6.61 -2.87 5.98
C GLY A 15 -6.18 -4.26 6.46
N ASN A 16 -6.45 -5.31 5.69
CA ASN A 16 -6.22 -6.72 6.07
C ASN A 16 -4.85 -7.25 5.64
N VAL A 17 -3.83 -6.38 5.60
CA VAL A 17 -2.48 -6.70 5.08
C VAL A 17 -1.71 -7.71 5.95
N ASN A 18 -2.16 -7.98 7.17
CA ASN A 18 -1.57 -8.97 8.08
C ASN A 18 -2.35 -10.28 8.15
N SER A 19 -3.32 -10.49 7.25
CA SER A 19 -4.15 -11.71 7.24
C SER A 19 -3.45 -12.87 6.51
N ASP A 20 -3.77 -14.10 6.90
CA ASP A 20 -3.31 -15.32 6.21
C ASP A 20 -3.70 -15.30 4.72
N LYS A 21 -4.87 -14.73 4.41
CA LYS A 21 -5.34 -14.54 3.04
C LYS A 21 -4.41 -13.63 2.24
N PHE A 22 -4.02 -12.50 2.81
CA PHE A 22 -3.09 -11.58 2.15
C PHE A 22 -1.72 -12.22 1.92
N ALA A 23 -1.22 -12.97 2.91
CA ALA A 23 0.03 -13.72 2.76
C ALA A 23 -0.06 -14.77 1.63
N GLY A 24 -1.18 -15.49 1.52
CA GLY A 24 -1.43 -16.42 0.41
C GLY A 24 -1.42 -15.73 -0.96
N LEU A 25 -2.07 -14.57 -1.08
CA LEU A 25 -2.10 -13.79 -2.33
C LEU A 25 -0.71 -13.26 -2.74
N MET A 26 0.13 -12.88 -1.77
CA MET A 26 1.53 -12.49 -2.03
C MET A 26 2.34 -13.65 -2.61
N ILE A 27 2.18 -14.86 -2.08
CA ILE A 27 2.84 -16.06 -2.60
C ILE A 27 2.35 -16.39 -4.01
N GLU A 28 1.03 -16.37 -4.22
CA GLU A 28 0.40 -16.72 -5.50
C GLU A 28 0.75 -15.73 -6.62
N SER A 29 0.85 -14.44 -6.28
CA SER A 29 1.24 -13.41 -7.25
C SER A 29 2.74 -13.43 -7.60
N GLY A 30 3.56 -14.16 -6.83
CA GLY A 30 5.01 -14.20 -7.01
C GLY A 30 5.72 -12.89 -6.67
N ILE A 31 5.04 -11.98 -5.97
CA ILE A 31 5.62 -10.70 -5.56
C ILE A 31 6.60 -10.95 -4.42
N ASP A 32 7.85 -10.53 -4.63
CA ASP A 32 8.87 -10.56 -3.59
C ASP A 32 8.77 -9.28 -2.74
N PRO A 33 8.40 -9.36 -1.45
CA PRO A 33 8.38 -8.19 -0.55
C PRO A 33 9.77 -7.65 -0.21
N LYS A 34 10.85 -8.34 -0.64
CA LYS A 34 12.24 -7.87 -0.56
C LYS A 34 12.76 -7.38 -1.92
N GLY A 35 11.92 -7.36 -2.94
CA GLY A 35 12.25 -6.90 -4.28
C GLY A 35 12.34 -5.37 -4.37
N VAL A 36 13.12 -4.89 -5.34
CA VAL A 36 13.34 -3.45 -5.58
C VAL A 36 12.02 -2.75 -5.92
N GLU A 37 11.11 -3.44 -6.61
CA GLU A 37 9.79 -2.94 -6.99
C GLU A 37 8.91 -2.69 -5.75
N TRP A 38 8.97 -3.58 -4.76
CA TRP A 38 8.23 -3.44 -3.52
C TRP A 38 8.76 -2.29 -2.68
N ASP A 39 10.09 -2.19 -2.54
CA ASP A 39 10.76 -1.08 -1.86
C ASP A 39 10.41 0.27 -2.51
N MET A 40 10.39 0.33 -3.83
CA MET A 40 10.02 1.54 -4.56
C MET A 40 8.55 1.90 -4.34
N ALA A 41 7.64 0.92 -4.39
CA ALA A 41 6.23 1.14 -4.11
C ALA A 41 6.00 1.65 -2.68
N ALA A 42 6.66 1.05 -1.68
CA ALA A 42 6.58 1.48 -0.29
C ALA A 42 7.05 2.95 -0.12
N ARG A 43 8.20 3.32 -0.69
CA ARG A 43 8.72 4.70 -0.63
C ARG A 43 7.81 5.73 -1.29
N LEU A 44 7.15 5.37 -2.40
CA LEU A 44 6.19 6.25 -3.06
C LEU A 44 4.96 6.49 -2.20
N LEU A 45 4.46 5.45 -1.53
CA LEU A 45 3.33 5.54 -0.61
C LEU A 45 3.68 6.39 0.63
N GLU A 46 4.85 6.16 1.24
CA GLU A 46 5.35 6.96 2.37
C GLU A 46 5.43 8.45 2.02
N LYS A 47 6.00 8.79 0.85
CA LYS A 47 6.03 10.19 0.38
C LYS A 47 4.63 10.78 0.15
N GLY A 48 3.70 9.97 -0.37
CA GLY A 48 2.30 10.36 -0.52
C GLY A 48 1.65 10.68 0.82
N ASP A 49 1.89 9.85 1.83
CA ASP A 49 1.39 10.07 3.20
C ASP A 49 2.01 11.30 3.86
N GLU A 50 3.32 11.53 3.69
CA GLU A 50 3.97 12.75 4.16
C GLU A 50 3.36 14.01 3.52
N MET A 51 3.10 13.99 2.21
CA MET A 51 2.46 15.11 1.52
C MET A 51 1.04 15.34 2.03
N ARG A 52 0.27 14.27 2.21
CA ARG A 52 -1.10 14.34 2.76
C ARG A 52 -1.11 14.95 4.16
N LEU A 53 -0.18 14.54 5.03
CA LEU A 53 -0.03 15.10 6.38
C LEU A 53 0.35 16.58 6.36
N LYS A 54 1.27 16.99 5.47
CA LYS A 54 1.64 18.40 5.30
C LYS A 54 0.44 19.24 4.83
N LEU A 55 -0.31 18.77 3.84
CA LEU A 55 -1.51 19.46 3.35
C LEU A 55 -2.57 19.62 4.43
N GLN A 56 -2.79 18.61 5.27
CA GLN A 56 -3.71 18.72 6.41
C GLN A 56 -3.25 19.77 7.42
N LYS A 57 -1.95 19.81 7.75
CA LYS A 57 -1.38 20.83 8.67
C LYS A 57 -1.47 22.25 8.10
N PHE A 58 -1.17 22.44 6.82
CA PHE A 58 -1.25 23.77 6.19
C PHE A 58 -2.70 24.21 5.94
N GLY A 59 -3.61 23.29 5.62
CA GLY A 59 -5.04 23.59 5.48
C GLY A 59 -5.73 24.02 6.78
N GLN A 60 -5.21 23.58 7.94
CA GLN A 60 -5.70 24.01 9.25
C GLN A 60 -5.11 25.35 9.73
N SER A 61 -4.01 25.82 9.14
CA SER A 61 -3.32 27.04 9.56
C SER A 61 -3.84 28.33 8.90
N VAL A 62 -4.89 28.24 8.07
CA VAL A 62 -5.50 29.40 7.36
C VAL A 62 -6.81 29.86 8.03
N HIS A 63 -6.95 29.67 9.35
CA HIS A 63 -8.04 30.26 10.13
C HIS A 63 -7.49 31.17 11.22
#